data_AF-A0A658K8Z5-F1
#
_entry.id   AF-A0A658K8Z5-F1
#
_cell.length_a   1.000
_cell.length_b   1.000
_cell.length_c   1.000
_cell.angle_alpha   90.00
_cell.angle_beta   90.00
_cell.angle_gamma   90.00
#
_symmetry.space_group_name_H-M   'P 1'
#
loop_
_entity.id
_entity.type
_entity.pdbx_description
1 polymer ?
#
loop_
_entity_poly.entity_id
_entity_poly.type
_entity_poly.pdbx_seq_one_letter_code
_entity_poly.pdbx_strand_id
1 'polypeptide(L)'
;MSNALAQWLTPALPHAGSVVATGGETARAILIAAGIKRLTLFGELATGVVLAEARLGKHTLNVVTKAGGFGNPDTLLTAWQMLHAPAATGTPFNEEASYV
;
A
#
# COMPACT_ATOMS: atom_id res chain seq x y z
N MET A 1 5.41 -8.31 -17.23
CA MET A 1 5.21 -9.14 -16.02
C MET A 1 4.20 -8.53 -15.04
N SER A 2 4.32 -7.26 -14.65
CA SER A 2 3.43 -6.62 -13.67
C SER A 2 1.94 -6.72 -13.99
N ASN A 3 1.55 -6.63 -15.26
CA ASN A 3 0.15 -6.76 -15.67
C ASN A 3 -0.42 -8.18 -15.48
N ALA A 4 0.39 -9.21 -15.72
CA ALA A 4 -0.04 -10.59 -15.49
C ALA A 4 -0.24 -10.85 -14.00
N LEU A 5 0.69 -10.40 -13.15
CA LEU A 5 0.53 -10.47 -11.69
C LEU A 5 -0.72 -9.73 -11.21
N ALA A 6 -0.96 -8.53 -11.73
CA ALA A 6 -2.12 -7.72 -11.39
C ALA A 6 -3.44 -8.45 -11.70
N GLN A 7 -3.55 -9.05 -12.89
CA GLN A 7 -4.74 -9.82 -13.29
C GLN A 7 -4.97 -11.06 -12.41
N TRP A 8 -3.90 -11.73 -11.99
CA TRP A 8 -3.99 -12.87 -11.07
C TRP A 8 -4.44 -12.46 -9.66
N LEU A 9 -4.04 -11.28 -9.19
CA LEU A 9 -4.41 -10.77 -7.87
C LEU A 9 -5.83 -10.19 -7.83
N THR A 10 -6.35 -9.66 -8.94
CA THR A 10 -7.68 -9.03 -9.01
C THR A 10 -8.80 -9.79 -8.28
N PRO A 11 -9.00 -11.11 -8.45
CA PRO A 11 -10.08 -11.83 -7.76
C PRO A 11 -9.88 -11.91 -6.23
N ALA A 12 -8.66 -11.79 -5.73
CA ALA A 12 -8.36 -11.83 -4.30
C ALA A 12 -8.53 -10.47 -3.60
N LEU A 13 -8.36 -9.36 -4.33
CA LEU A 13 -8.38 -8.01 -3.74
C LEU A 13 -9.67 -7.66 -2.97
N PRO A 14 -10.89 -8.04 -3.40
CA PRO A 14 -12.11 -7.77 -2.62
C PRO A 14 -12.16 -8.47 -1.26
N HIS A 15 -11.33 -9.49 -1.05
CA HIS A 15 -11.25 -10.26 0.19
C HIS A 15 -10.07 -9.84 1.07
N ALA A 16 -9.23 -8.91 0.59
CA ALA A 16 -8.06 -8.43 1.31
C ALA A 16 -8.35 -7.10 2.01
N GLY A 17 -7.89 -6.95 3.25
CA GLY A 17 -7.90 -5.64 3.93
C GLY A 17 -6.77 -4.72 3.48
N SER A 18 -5.67 -5.29 2.99
CA SER A 18 -4.47 -4.55 2.61
C SER A 18 -3.74 -5.21 1.44
N VAL A 19 -3.10 -4.42 0.60
CA VAL A 19 -2.15 -4.86 -0.43
C VAL A 19 -0.81 -4.16 -0.23
N VAL A 20 0.27 -4.93 -0.28
CA VAL A 20 1.64 -4.41 -0.22
C VAL A 20 2.32 -4.68 -1.55
N ALA A 21 2.78 -3.63 -2.24
CA ALA A 21 3.43 -3.74 -3.54
C ALA A 21 4.82 -3.08 -3.50
N THR A 22 5.81 -3.77 -4.06
CA THR A 22 7.16 -3.25 -4.25
C THR A 22 7.37 -2.85 -5.72
N GLY A 23 7.81 -1.61 -5.93
CA GLY A 23 7.96 -0.99 -7.24
C GLY A 23 6.69 -0.29 -7.72
N GLY A 24 6.88 0.91 -8.29
CA GLY A 24 5.77 1.75 -8.77
C GLY A 24 4.98 1.11 -9.90
N GLU A 25 5.63 0.45 -10.86
CA GLU A 25 4.93 -0.20 -11.98
C GLU A 25 4.06 -1.38 -11.53
N THR A 26 4.51 -2.14 -10.54
CA THR A 26 3.72 -3.24 -9.97
C THR A 26 2.50 -2.71 -9.21
N ALA A 27 2.71 -1.71 -8.35
CA ALA A 27 1.62 -1.07 -7.63
C ALA A 27 0.59 -0.48 -8.61
N ARG A 28 1.05 0.28 -9.61
CA ARG A 28 0.21 0.88 -10.64
C ARG A 28 -0.59 -0.15 -11.43
N ALA A 29 0.04 -1.25 -11.85
CA ALA A 29 -0.65 -2.32 -12.59
C ALA A 29 -1.77 -2.95 -11.75
N ILE A 30 -1.51 -3.24 -10.47
CA ILE A 30 -2.51 -3.78 -9.54
C ILE A 30 -3.70 -2.82 -9.39
N LEU A 31 -3.43 -1.54 -9.16
CA LEU A 31 -4.47 -0.53 -8.99
C LEU A 31 -5.33 -0.35 -10.24
N ILE A 32 -4.71 -0.33 -11.43
CA ILE A 32 -5.41 -0.25 -12.71
C ILE A 32 -6.30 -1.49 -12.92
N ALA A 33 -5.77 -2.69 -12.69
CA ALA A 33 -6.53 -3.94 -12.83
C ALA A 33 -7.70 -4.03 -11.83
N ALA A 34 -7.53 -3.46 -10.63
CA ALA A 34 -8.57 -3.36 -9.62
C ALA A 34 -9.61 -2.26 -9.90
N GLY A 35 -9.42 -1.43 -10.94
CA GLY A 35 -10.29 -0.30 -11.25
C GLY A 35 -10.19 0.86 -10.26
N ILE A 36 -9.12 0.92 -9.45
CA ILE A 36 -8.88 1.98 -8.48
C ILE A 36 -8.36 3.23 -9.19
N LYS A 37 -9.05 4.35 -9.01
CA LYS A 37 -8.74 5.63 -9.67
C LYS A 37 -8.21 6.71 -8.74
N ARG A 38 -8.36 6.52 -7.42
CA ARG A 38 -7.99 7.50 -6.40
C ARG A 38 -7.41 6.79 -5.20
N LEU A 39 -6.40 7.43 -4.63
CA LEU A 39 -5.75 7.05 -3.39
C LEU A 39 -5.83 8.26 -2.44
N THR A 40 -6.14 8.00 -1.19
CA THR A 40 -5.94 8.96 -0.08
C THR A 40 -4.63 8.62 0.58
N LEU A 41 -3.65 9.52 0.55
CA LEU A 41 -2.36 9.29 1.19
C LEU A 41 -2.49 9.54 2.70
N PHE A 42 -1.94 8.62 3.49
CA PHE A 42 -1.88 8.77 4.94
C PHE A 42 -0.48 9.15 5.45
N GLY A 43 0.57 8.76 4.72
CA GLY A 43 1.95 9.14 5.04
C GLY A 43 2.93 8.01 4.78
N GLU A 44 4.15 8.16 5.29
CA GLU A 44 5.19 7.14 5.22
C GLU A 44 5.23 6.29 6.49
N LEU A 45 5.23 4.96 6.32
CA LEU A 45 5.46 4.01 7.41
C LEU A 45 6.96 3.87 7.71
N ALA A 46 7.78 4.07 6.69
CA ALA A 46 9.24 4.07 6.72
C ALA A 46 9.73 4.77 5.44
N THR A 47 11.01 5.13 5.38
CA THR A 47 11.61 5.79 4.20
C THR A 47 11.31 5.03 2.90
N GLY A 48 10.52 5.66 2.02
CA GLY A 48 10.15 5.08 0.73
C GLY A 48 9.08 3.99 0.80
N VAL A 49 8.36 3.88 1.92
CA VAL A 49 7.20 3.00 2.16
C VAL A 49 5.99 3.87 2.50
N VAL A 50 5.13 4.09 1.52
CA VAL A 50 3.94 4.94 1.67
C VAL A 50 2.72 4.08 1.98
N LEU A 51 1.91 4.52 2.95
CA LEU A 51 0.57 4.02 3.19
C LEU A 51 -0.47 4.95 2.55
N ALA A 52 -1.38 4.35 1.81
CA ALA A 52 -2.53 5.01 1.24
C ALA A 52 -3.79 4.15 1.42
N GLU A 53 -4.94 4.75 1.15
CA GLU A 53 -6.23 4.10 1.17
C GLU A 53 -6.90 4.22 -0.19
N ALA A 54 -7.52 3.13 -0.63
CA ALA A 54 -8.31 3.07 -1.85
C ALA A 54 -9.72 2.56 -1.55
N ARG A 55 -10.69 2.99 -2.37
CA ARG A 55 -12.02 2.39 -2.38
C ARG A 55 -12.12 1.33 -3.46
N LEU A 56 -12.43 0.10 -3.07
CA LEU A 56 -12.65 -1.05 -3.94
C LEU A 56 -14.10 -1.52 -3.80
N GLY A 57 -14.98 -1.01 -4.67
CA GLY A 57 -16.42 -1.25 -4.55
C GLY A 57 -16.99 -0.66 -3.25
N LYS A 58 -17.49 -1.53 -2.35
CA LYS A 58 -17.97 -1.15 -1.02
C LYS A 58 -16.90 -1.27 0.08
N HIS A 59 -15.74 -1.80 -0.26
CA HIS A 59 -14.65 -2.05 0.69
C HIS A 59 -13.61 -0.94 0.62
N THR A 60 -12.94 -0.75 1.74
CA THR A 60 -11.73 0.06 1.86
C THR A 60 -10.54 -0.89 1.79
N LEU A 61 -9.52 -0.53 1.02
CA LEU A 61 -8.29 -1.30 0.85
C LEU A 61 -7.11 -0.41 1.22
N ASN A 62 -6.31 -0.86 2.18
CA ASN A 62 -5.01 -0.23 2.45
C ASN A 62 -4.04 -0.59 1.33
N VAL A 63 -3.36 0.39 0.78
CA VAL A 63 -2.35 0.23 -0.26
C VAL A 63 -1.03 0.70 0.29
N VAL A 64 -0.11 -0.24 0.49
CA VAL A 64 1.27 0.07 0.86
C VAL A 64 2.16 -0.08 -0.37
N THR A 65 2.87 0.99 -0.73
CA THR A 65 3.83 0.96 -1.82
C THR A 65 5.24 1.19 -1.30
N LYS A 66 6.16 0.32 -1.68
CA LYS A 66 7.59 0.49 -1.42
C LYS A 66 8.33 0.78 -2.73
N ALA A 67 9.17 1.81 -2.76
CA ALA A 67 10.03 2.05 -3.92
C ALA A 67 11.00 0.87 -4.17
N GLY A 68 11.31 0.62 -5.45
CA GLY A 68 12.25 -0.45 -5.83
C GLY A 68 13.65 -0.12 -5.30
N GLY A 69 14.23 -1.02 -4.51
CA GLY A 69 15.54 -0.82 -3.87
C GLY A 69 15.55 -0.08 -2.53
N PHE A 70 14.40 0.39 -2.04
CA PHE A 70 14.29 1.07 -0.74
C PHE A 70 13.94 0.11 0.40
N GLY A 71 14.33 0.49 1.62
CA GLY A 71 14.08 -0.26 2.85
C GLY A 71 15.16 -1.28 3.21
N ASN A 72 14.96 -1.92 4.35
CA ASN A 72 15.80 -2.95 4.93
C ASN A 72 15.16 -4.33 4.67
N PRO A 73 15.85 -5.45 4.94
CA PRO A 73 15.28 -6.79 4.76
C PRO A 73 13.93 -6.99 5.46
N ASP A 74 13.72 -6.35 6.60
CA ASP A 74 12.51 -6.46 7.42
C ASP A 74 11.38 -5.50 7.03
N THR A 75 11.58 -4.60 6.08
CA THR A 75 10.64 -3.50 5.79
C THR A 75 9.23 -3.98 5.44
N LEU A 76 9.09 -5.05 4.66
CA LEU A 76 7.77 -5.60 4.33
C LEU A 76 7.10 -6.25 5.54
N LEU A 77 7.89 -6.90 6.40
CA LEU A 77 7.39 -7.50 7.64
C LEU A 77 6.92 -6.42 8.61
N THR A 78 7.69 -5.35 8.79
CA THR A 78 7.30 -4.21 9.62
C THR A 78 6.03 -3.54 9.11
N ALA A 79 5.92 -3.30 7.79
CA ALA A 79 4.71 -2.74 7.20
C ALA A 79 3.50 -3.65 7.43
N TRP A 80 3.67 -4.97 7.27
CA TRP A 80 2.62 -5.94 7.53
C TRP A 80 2.19 -5.93 9.01
N GLN A 81 3.14 -5.88 9.95
CA GLN A 81 2.86 -5.80 11.39
C GLN A 81 2.08 -4.52 11.73
N MET A 82 2.45 -3.37 11.16
CA MET A 82 1.73 -2.11 11.36
C MET A 82 0.30 -2.16 10.85
N LEU A 83 0.05 -2.86 9.73
CA LEU A 83 -1.29 -3.06 9.18
C LEU A 83 -2.17 -4.03 9.98
N HIS A 84 -1.56 -4.91 10.78
CA HIS A 84 -2.26 -5.92 11.60
C HIS A 84 -2.33 -5.54 13.07
N ALA A 85 -1.59 -4.52 13.50
CA ALA A 85 -1.72 -3.97 14.83
C ALA A 85 -3.15 -3.41 14.99
N PRO A 86 -3.82 -3.64 16.14
CA PRO A 86 -5.08 -2.99 16.43
C PRO A 86 -4.86 -1.49 16.29
N ALA A 87 -5.69 -0.84 15.46
CA ALA A 87 -5.59 0.59 15.23
C ALA A 87 -5.53 1.29 16.59
N ALA A 88 -4.39 1.90 16.92
CA ALA A 88 -4.33 2.84 18.02
C ALA A 88 -5.41 3.88 17.70
N THR A 89 -6.38 4.04 18.59
CA THR A 89 -7.41 5.06 18.48
C THR A 89 -6.68 6.42 18.44
N GLY A 90 -6.43 6.94 17.25
CA GLY A 90 -5.49 8.04 17.01
C GLY A 90 -4.34 7.59 16.11
N THR A 91 -4.47 7.86 14.82
CA THR A 91 -3.42 7.71 13.80
C THR A 91 -2.12 8.43 14.22
N PRO A 92 -0.99 7.71 14.41
CA PRO A 92 0.31 8.33 14.51
C PRO A 92 0.92 8.37 13.10
N PHE A 93 0.50 9.33 12.28
CA PHE A 93 1.21 9.61 11.03
C PHE A 93 2.13 10.79 11.27
N ASN A 94 3.44 10.55 11.16
CA ASN A 94 4.44 11.59 11.30
C ASN A 94 4.45 12.40 10.00
N GLU A 95 3.81 13.57 10.01
CA GLU A 95 3.82 14.55 8.93
C GLU A 95 5.18 15.28 8.92
N GLU A 96 6.28 14.55 8.68
CA GLU A 96 7.59 15.18 8.49
C GLU A 96 8.34 14.53 7.33
N ALA A 97 8.08 15.08 6.14
CA ALA A 97 9.10 15.19 5.11
C ALA A 97 9.09 16.65 4.62
N SER A 98 9.83 17.52 5.32
CA SER A 98 10.20 18.82 4.77
C SER A 98 11.01 18.56 3.50
N TYR A 99 10.42 18.84 2.35
CA TYR A 99 11.16 18.94 1.10
C TYR A 99 11.86 20.31 1.11
N VAL A 100 13.15 20.32 1.43
CA VAL A 100 14.05 21.46 1.17
C VAL A 100 14.60 21.31 -0.24
#